data_AF-A0A7D9JP45-F1
#
_entry.id   AF-A0A7D9JP45-F1
#
_cell.length_a   1.000
_cell.length_b   1.000
_cell.length_c   1.000
_cell.angle_alpha   90.00
_cell.angle_beta   90.00
_cell.angle_gamma   90.00
#
_symmetry.space_group_name_H-M   'P 1'
#
loop_
_entity.id
_entity.type
_entity.pdbx_description
1 polymer ?
#
loop_
_entity_poly.entity_id
_entity_poly.type
_entity_poly.pdbx_seq_one_letter_code
_entity_poly.pdbx_strand_id
1 'polypeptide(L)'
;MAIPTLFPGGKGDPTNQALQRNVRLSERIKQLMKFAGKNYGKWLYRFSSHPRFCYWAFNMIQKMRTLQQTGIFLKQNPGEAHLTIDELREMAASDNSAAFISKVSRYVANIAGSNAYWHRVKEDLKAIITNVGTPTLFFTFSSADMHWPELHSLFGENSDNSSEAKRQNVG
;
A
#
# COMPACT_ATOMS: atom_id res chain seq x y z
N MET A 1 20.40 -4.64 -10.29
CA MET A 1 20.75 -5.75 -9.37
C MET A 1 20.05 -5.54 -8.04
N ALA A 2 19.33 -6.54 -7.55
CA ALA A 2 18.85 -6.58 -6.17
C ALA A 2 20.02 -6.72 -5.19
N ILE A 3 19.91 -6.10 -4.01
CA ILE A 3 20.78 -6.14 -2.82
C ILE A 3 21.96 -7.16 -2.94
N PRO A 4 23.19 -6.72 -3.29
CA PRO A 4 24.31 -7.64 -3.55
C PRO A 4 24.68 -8.57 -2.40
N THR A 5 24.42 -8.15 -1.15
CA THR A 5 24.63 -8.98 0.05
C THR A 5 23.70 -10.20 0.11
N LEU A 6 22.53 -10.13 -0.52
CA LEU A 6 21.57 -11.23 -0.59
C LEU A 6 21.69 -12.06 -1.86
N PHE A 7 22.29 -11.48 -2.91
CA PHE A 7 22.54 -12.14 -4.19
C PHE A 7 24.02 -12.00 -4.61
N PRO A 8 24.97 -12.66 -3.93
CA PRO A 8 26.40 -12.45 -4.17
C PRO A 8 26.86 -12.82 -5.58
N GLY A 9 26.16 -13.74 -6.24
CA GLY A 9 26.43 -14.16 -7.63
C GLY A 9 25.44 -13.64 -8.66
N GLY A 10 24.54 -12.69 -8.31
CA GLY A 10 23.48 -12.20 -9.20
C GLY A 10 22.42 -13.24 -9.62
N LYS A 11 22.55 -14.49 -9.16
CA LYS A 11 21.62 -15.59 -9.43
C LYS A 11 20.45 -15.53 -8.46
N GLY A 12 19.24 -15.77 -8.97
CA GLY A 12 18.02 -15.78 -8.17
C GLY A 12 17.40 -14.40 -7.93
N ASP A 13 17.88 -13.35 -8.60
CA ASP A 13 17.22 -12.04 -8.60
C ASP A 13 15.79 -12.19 -9.16
N PRO A 14 14.74 -11.87 -8.37
CA PRO A 14 13.36 -12.11 -8.78
C PRO A 14 12.91 -11.17 -9.92
N THR A 15 13.68 -10.12 -10.23
CA THR A 15 13.43 -9.25 -11.39
C THR A 15 13.99 -9.81 -12.70
N ASN A 16 14.80 -10.87 -12.65
CA ASN A 16 15.34 -11.49 -13.86
C ASN A 16 14.23 -12.21 -14.64
N GLN A 17 14.05 -11.82 -15.91
CA GLN A 17 13.03 -12.38 -16.80
C GLN A 17 13.46 -13.71 -17.43
N ALA A 18 14.75 -14.06 -17.39
CA ALA A 18 15.30 -15.31 -17.93
C ALA A 18 15.00 -16.56 -17.06
N LEU A 19 14.06 -16.46 -16.12
CA LEU A 19 13.67 -17.57 -15.26
C LEU A 19 12.74 -18.54 -16.00
N GLN A 20 13.05 -19.83 -15.93
CA GLN A 20 12.33 -20.94 -16.59
C GLN A 20 10.84 -21.06 -16.23
N ARG A 21 10.39 -20.42 -15.12
CA ARG A 21 9.00 -20.46 -14.68
C ARG A 21 8.38 -19.06 -14.65
N ASN A 22 7.24 -18.93 -15.33
CA ASN A 22 6.41 -17.72 -15.29
C ASN A 22 5.60 -17.68 -13.98
N VAL A 23 6.26 -17.26 -12.91
CA VAL A 23 5.67 -17.04 -11.59
C VAL A 23 5.58 -15.53 -11.35
N ARG A 24 4.44 -15.05 -10.83
CA ARG A 24 4.25 -13.64 -10.46
C ARG A 24 5.34 -13.18 -9.49
N LEU A 25 5.79 -11.93 -9.60
CA LEU A 25 6.84 -11.37 -8.75
C LEU A 25 6.53 -11.52 -7.25
N SER A 26 5.27 -11.31 -6.84
CA SER A 26 4.84 -11.46 -5.45
C SER A 26 5.10 -12.85 -4.89
N GLU A 27 4.87 -13.89 -5.70
CA GLU A 27 5.13 -15.28 -5.31
C GLU A 27 6.63 -15.58 -5.27
N ARG A 28 7.42 -15.02 -6.19
CA ARG A 28 8.90 -15.12 -6.14
C ARG A 28 9.45 -14.49 -4.86
N ILE A 29 8.97 -13.30 -4.49
CA ILE A 29 9.34 -12.62 -3.24
C ILE A 29 8.93 -13.46 -2.03
N LYS A 30 7.71 -14.03 -2.03
CA LYS A 30 7.23 -14.91 -0.96
C LYS A 30 8.10 -16.15 -0.81
N GLN A 31 8.57 -16.73 -1.91
CA GLN A 31 9.52 -17.85 -1.89
C GLN A 31 10.87 -17.43 -1.29
N LEU A 32 11.39 -16.25 -1.65
CA LEU A 32 12.62 -15.71 -1.07
C LEU A 32 12.48 -15.46 0.44
N MET A 33 11.33 -14.94 0.89
CA MET A 33 11.06 -14.75 2.32
C MET A 33 11.05 -16.06 3.10
N LYS A 34 10.58 -17.15 2.47
CA LYS A 34 10.58 -18.50 3.06
C LYS A 34 11.92 -19.23 2.91
N PHE A 35 12.84 -18.69 2.12
CA PHE A 35 14.12 -19.32 1.87
C PHE A 35 14.95 -19.33 3.16
N ALA A 36 15.35 -20.53 3.60
CA ALA A 36 16.17 -20.74 4.77
C ALA A 36 17.40 -21.57 4.41
N GLY A 37 18.57 -21.14 4.87
CA GLY A 37 19.79 -21.94 4.85
C GLY A 37 20.09 -22.50 6.24
N LYS A 38 20.66 -23.70 6.33
CA LYS A 38 21.14 -24.24 7.61
C LYS A 38 22.57 -23.74 7.85
N ASN A 39 22.80 -23.07 8.97
CA ASN A 39 24.12 -22.61 9.38
C ASN A 39 24.36 -23.02 10.84
N TYR A 40 25.43 -23.75 11.12
CA TYR A 40 25.76 -24.29 12.47
C TYR A 40 24.56 -24.93 13.21
N GLY A 41 23.76 -25.72 12.50
CA GLY A 41 22.60 -26.41 13.09
C GLY A 41 21.31 -25.57 13.22
N LYS A 42 21.36 -24.25 12.99
CA LYS A 42 20.19 -23.35 13.04
C LYS A 42 19.71 -22.96 11.65
N TRP A 43 18.39 -22.76 11.51
CA TRP A 43 17.80 -22.20 10.29
C TRP A 43 18.01 -20.68 10.25
N LEU A 44 18.59 -20.20 9.16
CA LEU A 44 18.84 -18.79 8.90
C LEU A 44 18.03 -18.32 7.69
N TYR A 45 17.08 -17.42 7.94
CA TYR A 45 16.21 -16.83 6.92
C TYR A 45 16.80 -15.52 6.40
N ARG A 46 17.83 -15.61 5.55
CA ARG A 46 18.62 -14.45 5.13
C ARG A 46 17.81 -13.29 4.55
N PHE A 47 16.73 -13.57 3.83
CA PHE A 47 15.91 -12.55 3.16
C PHE A 47 14.96 -11.85 4.12
N SER A 48 14.22 -12.61 4.94
CA SER A 48 13.28 -12.02 5.91
C SER A 48 13.98 -11.31 7.05
N SER A 49 15.18 -11.75 7.42
CA SER A 49 15.98 -11.11 8.47
C SER A 49 16.76 -9.89 7.99
N HIS A 50 16.81 -9.60 6.68
CA HIS A 50 17.58 -8.49 6.16
C HIS A 50 16.79 -7.16 6.27
N PRO A 51 17.32 -6.13 6.95
CA PRO A 51 16.59 -4.90 7.27
C PRO A 51 15.97 -4.20 6.05
N ARG A 52 16.65 -4.24 4.89
CA ARG A 52 16.21 -3.54 3.67
C ARG A 52 15.43 -4.40 2.69
N PHE A 53 15.38 -5.72 2.87
CA PHE A 53 14.80 -6.60 1.85
C PHE A 53 13.27 -6.42 1.77
N CYS A 54 12.59 -6.34 2.91
CA CYS A 54 11.15 -6.10 2.96
C CYS A 54 10.76 -4.78 2.28
N TYR A 55 11.49 -3.69 2.53
CA TYR A 55 11.26 -2.40 1.88
C TYR A 55 11.51 -2.46 0.38
N TRP A 56 12.61 -3.09 -0.05
CA TRP A 56 12.91 -3.26 -1.46
C TRP A 56 11.83 -4.10 -2.17
N ALA A 57 11.42 -5.21 -1.55
CA ALA A 57 10.38 -6.09 -2.06
C ALA A 57 9.03 -5.37 -2.18
N PHE A 58 8.64 -4.62 -1.15
CA PHE A 58 7.42 -3.80 -1.16
C PHE A 58 7.44 -2.76 -2.27
N ASN A 59 8.53 -1.99 -2.38
CA ASN A 59 8.72 -0.99 -3.44
C ASN A 59 8.62 -1.64 -4.83
N MET A 60 9.22 -2.81 -5.02
CA MET A 60 9.18 -3.51 -6.31
C MET A 60 7.76 -4.01 -6.65
N ILE A 61 7.03 -4.57 -5.67
CA ILE A 61 5.63 -4.97 -5.86
C ILE A 61 4.77 -3.76 -6.24
N GLN A 62 4.96 -2.63 -5.56
CA GLN A 62 4.25 -1.40 -5.87
C GLN A 62 4.56 -0.90 -7.29
N LYS A 63 5.85 -0.81 -7.66
CA LYS A 63 6.26 -0.43 -9.02
C LYS A 63 5.65 -1.32 -10.09
N MET A 64 5.66 -2.64 -9.89
CA MET A 64 5.05 -3.57 -10.85
C MET A 64 3.55 -3.39 -10.97
N ARG A 65 2.83 -3.16 -9.86
CA ARG A 65 1.39 -2.86 -9.89
C ARG A 65 1.12 -1.55 -10.63
N THR A 66 1.91 -0.50 -10.37
CA THR A 66 1.80 0.77 -11.08
C THR A 66 1.97 0.57 -12.58
N LEU A 67 3.04 -0.11 -13.01
CA LEU A 67 3.28 -0.39 -14.44
C LEU A 67 2.13 -1.19 -15.07
N GLN A 68 1.57 -2.16 -14.35
CA GLN A 68 0.41 -2.92 -14.83
C GLN A 68 -0.82 -2.02 -15.02
N GLN A 69 -1.12 -1.14 -14.06
CA GLN A 69 -2.24 -0.20 -14.17
C GLN A 69 -2.01 0.81 -15.29
N THR A 70 -0.79 1.33 -15.45
CA THR A 70 -0.41 2.18 -16.59
C THR A 70 -0.64 1.47 -17.92
N GLY A 71 -0.25 0.20 -18.04
CA GLY A 71 -0.49 -0.59 -19.25
C GLY A 71 -1.99 -0.79 -19.54
N ILE A 72 -2.83 -0.96 -18.51
CA ILE A 72 -4.28 -1.05 -18.68
C ILE A 72 -4.86 0.30 -19.12
N PHE A 73 -4.41 1.39 -18.49
CA PHE A 73 -4.80 2.75 -18.86
C PHE A 73 -4.52 3.04 -20.34
N LEU A 74 -3.31 2.76 -20.83
CA LEU A 74 -2.96 2.97 -22.23
C LEU A 74 -3.78 2.10 -23.20
N LYS A 75 -4.09 0.85 -22.81
CA LYS A 75 -4.93 -0.04 -23.63
C LYS A 75 -6.39 0.43 -23.71
N GLN A 76 -6.92 1.00 -22.62
CA GLN A 76 -8.31 1.46 -22.55
C GLN A 76 -8.49 2.88 -23.11
N ASN A 77 -7.39 3.63 -23.29
CA ASN A 77 -7.39 4.98 -23.84
C ASN A 77 -6.41 5.06 -25.04
N PRO A 78 -6.72 4.44 -26.19
CA PRO A 78 -5.82 4.42 -27.35
C PRO A 78 -5.55 5.82 -27.91
N GLY A 79 -6.50 6.75 -27.76
CA GLY A 79 -6.32 8.17 -28.07
C GLY A 79 -5.37 8.92 -27.14
N GLU A 80 -4.90 8.28 -26.05
CA GLU A 80 -3.89 8.84 -25.15
C GLU A 80 -2.57 8.03 -25.22
N ALA A 81 -2.55 6.91 -25.95
CA ALA A 81 -1.41 6.00 -26.03
C ALA A 81 -0.29 6.47 -26.96
N HIS A 82 -0.57 7.45 -27.82
CA HIS A 82 0.43 8.09 -28.69
C HIS A 82 1.09 9.31 -28.03
N LEU A 83 0.63 9.69 -26.84
CA LEU A 83 1.12 10.88 -26.15
C LEU A 83 2.48 10.61 -25.52
N THR A 84 3.39 11.56 -25.73
CA THR A 84 4.70 11.59 -25.10
C THR A 84 4.58 11.92 -23.60
N ILE A 85 5.64 11.63 -22.85
CA ILE A 85 5.69 11.95 -21.41
C ILE A 85 5.52 13.47 -21.18
N ASP A 86 6.04 14.29 -22.09
CA ASP A 86 5.96 15.75 -21.98
C ASP A 86 4.54 16.26 -22.26
N GLU A 87 3.86 15.72 -23.26
CA GLU A 87 2.44 16.01 -23.52
C GLU A 87 1.54 15.54 -22.36
N LEU A 88 1.82 14.39 -21.76
CA LEU A 88 1.12 13.93 -20.55
C LEU A 88 1.33 14.87 -19.36
N ARG A 89 2.53 15.44 -19.22
CA ARG A 89 2.84 16.45 -18.18
C ARG A 89 2.13 17.76 -18.46
N GLU A 90 2.08 18.19 -19.70
CA GLU A 90 1.38 19.40 -20.12
C GLU A 90 -0.14 19.27 -19.91
N MET A 91 -0.72 18.11 -20.23
CA MET A 91 -2.12 17.81 -19.93
C MET A 91 -2.41 17.78 -18.43
N ALA A 92 -1.46 17.33 -17.61
CA ALA A 92 -1.61 17.38 -16.15
C ALA A 92 -1.50 18.82 -15.58
N ALA A 93 -0.87 19.73 -16.31
CA ALA A 93 -0.67 21.12 -15.90
C ALA A 93 -1.65 22.12 -16.54
N SER A 94 -2.39 21.73 -17.58
CA SER A 94 -3.33 22.60 -18.31
C SER A 94 -4.72 22.65 -17.69
N ASP A 95 -5.59 23.51 -18.21
CA ASP A 95 -6.98 23.68 -17.75
C ASP A 95 -7.85 22.41 -17.91
N ASN A 96 -7.47 21.47 -18.77
CA ASN A 96 -8.16 20.17 -18.90
C ASN A 96 -7.60 19.08 -17.95
N SER A 97 -6.74 19.48 -17.01
CA SER A 97 -6.15 18.60 -16.00
C SER A 97 -7.19 17.85 -15.19
N ALA A 98 -8.32 18.47 -14.83
CA ALA A 98 -9.33 17.81 -14.00
C ALA A 98 -9.92 16.53 -14.64
N ALA A 99 -10.24 16.58 -15.93
CA ALA A 99 -10.79 15.42 -16.65
C ALA A 99 -9.74 14.31 -16.82
N PHE A 100 -8.51 14.69 -17.17
CA PHE A 100 -7.39 13.75 -17.31
C PHE A 100 -7.01 13.10 -15.97
N ILE A 101 -6.86 13.90 -14.91
CA ILE A 101 -6.56 13.43 -13.56
C ILE A 101 -7.67 12.53 -13.03
N SER A 102 -8.94 12.82 -13.31
CA SER A 102 -10.06 11.93 -12.95
C SER A 102 -9.93 10.55 -13.61
N LYS A 103 -9.61 10.50 -14.92
CA LYS A 103 -9.34 9.24 -15.62
C LYS A 103 -8.18 8.49 -14.98
N VAL A 104 -7.03 9.14 -14.79
CA VAL A 104 -5.83 8.53 -14.20
C VAL A 104 -6.10 8.03 -12.77
N SER A 105 -6.79 8.83 -11.96
CA SER A 105 -7.14 8.52 -10.57
C SER A 105 -7.90 7.21 -10.44
N ARG A 106 -8.80 6.90 -11.39
CA ARG A 106 -9.53 5.62 -11.43
C ARG A 106 -8.60 4.40 -11.49
N TYR A 107 -7.50 4.47 -12.22
CA TYR A 107 -6.53 3.39 -12.32
C TYR A 107 -5.59 3.37 -11.10
N VAL A 108 -5.20 4.54 -10.60
CA VAL A 108 -4.38 4.66 -9.38
C VAL A 108 -5.14 4.16 -8.14
N ALA A 109 -6.47 4.28 -8.11
CA ALA A 109 -7.33 3.75 -7.04
C ALA A 109 -7.29 2.21 -6.94
N ASN A 110 -6.82 1.50 -7.97
CA ASN A 110 -6.61 0.05 -7.90
C ASN A 110 -5.27 -0.35 -7.26
N ILE A 111 -4.41 0.62 -6.96
CA ILE A 111 -3.13 0.41 -6.29
C ILE A 111 -3.33 0.59 -4.79
N ALA A 112 -3.39 -0.53 -4.06
CA ALA A 112 -3.57 -0.51 -2.61
C ALA A 112 -2.52 0.36 -1.90
N GLY A 113 -2.98 1.25 -1.03
CA GLY A 113 -2.15 2.21 -0.30
C GLY A 113 -1.91 3.54 -1.02
N SER A 114 -2.38 3.71 -2.26
CA SER A 114 -2.36 5.02 -2.92
C SER A 114 -3.38 5.98 -2.30
N ASN A 115 -3.20 7.29 -2.47
CA ASN A 115 -4.16 8.27 -1.99
C ASN A 115 -5.55 8.08 -2.62
N ALA A 116 -5.59 7.80 -3.93
CA ALA A 116 -6.83 7.52 -4.65
C ALA A 116 -7.53 6.24 -4.14
N TYR A 117 -6.76 5.23 -3.73
CA TYR A 117 -7.30 4.02 -3.11
C TYR A 117 -7.99 4.36 -1.77
N TRP A 118 -7.30 5.10 -0.89
CA TRP A 118 -7.87 5.50 0.41
C TRP A 118 -9.08 6.42 0.26
N HIS A 119 -9.05 7.32 -0.73
CA HIS A 119 -10.20 8.14 -1.06
C HIS A 119 -11.39 7.29 -1.47
N ARG A 120 -11.20 6.30 -2.37
CA ARG A 120 -12.28 5.38 -2.75
C ARG A 120 -12.83 4.61 -1.55
N VAL A 121 -11.96 4.02 -0.73
CA VAL A 121 -12.36 3.27 0.48
C VAL A 121 -13.15 4.16 1.45
N LYS A 122 -12.75 5.43 1.61
CA LYS A 122 -13.47 6.40 2.44
C LYS A 122 -14.86 6.70 1.89
N GLU A 123 -14.98 6.94 0.59
CA GLU A 123 -16.28 7.22 -0.03
C GLU A 123 -17.20 5.98 0.00
N ASP A 124 -16.65 4.77 -0.22
CA ASP A 124 -17.38 3.51 -0.08
C ASP A 124 -17.89 3.35 1.36
N LEU A 125 -17.05 3.64 2.36
CA LEU A 125 -17.43 3.61 3.77
C LEU A 125 -18.56 4.60 4.07
N LYS A 126 -18.45 5.85 3.60
CA LYS A 126 -19.53 6.84 3.75
C LYS A 126 -20.83 6.36 3.13
N ALA A 127 -20.79 5.79 1.93
CA ALA A 127 -21.97 5.27 1.26
C ALA A 127 -22.63 4.13 2.07
N ILE A 128 -21.83 3.23 2.66
CA ILE A 128 -22.34 2.20 3.57
C ILE A 128 -23.00 2.83 4.79
N ILE A 129 -22.38 3.83 5.41
CA ILE A 129 -22.94 4.52 6.58
C ILE A 129 -24.28 5.18 6.23
N THR A 130 -24.37 5.85 5.08
CA THR A 130 -25.62 6.49 4.62
C THR A 130 -26.73 5.47 4.38
N ASN A 131 -26.40 4.29 3.84
CA ASN A 131 -27.40 3.28 3.47
C ASN A 131 -27.79 2.33 4.61
N VAL A 132 -26.83 1.92 5.44
CA VAL A 132 -27.01 0.92 6.50
C VAL A 132 -27.20 1.56 7.88
N GLY A 133 -26.75 2.82 8.03
CA GLY A 133 -26.74 3.53 9.30
C GLY A 133 -25.36 3.57 9.96
N THR A 134 -25.27 4.31 11.07
CA THR A 134 -24.00 4.55 11.77
C THR A 134 -23.43 3.24 12.33
N PRO A 135 -22.17 2.90 12.01
CA PRO A 135 -21.54 1.67 12.47
C PRO A 135 -21.24 1.77 13.96
N THR A 136 -21.43 0.66 14.68
CA THR A 136 -20.88 0.50 16.02
C THR A 136 -19.40 0.14 15.89
N LEU A 137 -18.53 1.04 16.35
CA LEU A 137 -17.08 0.80 16.38
C LEU A 137 -16.71 0.15 17.72
N PHE A 138 -16.01 -0.99 17.65
CA PHE A 138 -15.44 -1.64 18.82
C PHE A 138 -13.91 -1.59 18.73
N PHE A 139 -13.28 -0.94 19.70
CA PHE A 139 -11.83 -0.85 19.79
C PHE A 139 -11.35 -1.66 21.01
N THR A 140 -10.48 -2.63 20.78
CA THR A 140 -9.74 -3.30 21.86
C THR A 140 -8.37 -2.65 21.98
N PHE A 141 -8.20 -1.79 22.98
CA PHE A 141 -6.88 -1.26 23.32
C PHE A 141 -6.10 -2.34 24.08
N SER A 142 -4.88 -2.60 23.63
CA SER A 142 -3.91 -3.34 24.44
C SER A 142 -3.34 -2.42 25.51
N SER A 143 -2.74 -2.98 26.56
CA SER A 143 -2.05 -2.18 27.59
C SER A 143 -0.93 -1.30 27.01
N ALA A 144 -0.36 -1.63 25.84
CA ALA A 144 0.64 -0.81 25.18
C ALA A 144 0.05 0.49 24.60
N ASP A 145 -1.21 0.47 24.15
CA ASP A 145 -1.87 1.63 23.57
C ASP A 145 -2.22 2.68 24.65
N MET A 146 -2.43 2.26 25.91
CA MET A 146 -2.56 3.17 27.06
C MET A 146 -1.29 3.97 27.35
N HIS A 147 -0.13 3.54 26.85
CA HIS A 147 1.16 4.20 27.06
C HIS A 147 1.62 5.01 25.84
N TRP A 148 0.75 5.23 24.85
CA TRP A 148 1.06 6.03 23.66
C TRP A 148 0.39 7.42 23.77
N PRO A 149 1.03 8.41 24.41
CA PRO A 149 0.43 9.73 24.66
C PRO A 149 0.04 10.47 23.37
N GLU A 150 0.78 10.33 22.27
CA GLU A 150 0.43 10.94 20.99
C GLU A 150 -0.83 10.34 20.35
N LEU A 151 -1.10 9.06 20.60
CA LEU A 151 -2.33 8.40 20.16
C LEU A 151 -3.52 8.98 20.93
N HIS A 152 -3.37 9.23 22.23
CA HIS A 152 -4.41 9.85 23.05
C HIS A 152 -4.67 11.31 22.67
N SER A 153 -3.63 12.09 22.32
CA SER A 153 -3.83 13.47 21.87
C SER A 153 -4.65 13.55 20.58
N LEU A 154 -4.45 12.61 19.65
CA LEU A 154 -5.25 12.50 18.42
C LEU A 154 -6.74 12.27 18.68
N PHE A 155 -7.10 11.60 19.79
CA PHE A 155 -8.50 11.40 20.19
C PHE A 155 -9.04 12.51 21.10
N GLY A 156 -8.17 13.21 21.84
CA GLY A 156 -8.53 14.19 22.86
C GLY A 156 -8.95 15.57 22.32
N GLU A 157 -8.56 15.93 21.09
CA GLU A 157 -8.76 17.27 20.53
C GLU A 157 -10.23 17.69 20.29
N ASN A 158 -11.20 16.79 20.46
CA ASN A 158 -12.64 17.11 20.30
C ASN A 158 -13.48 16.88 21.57
N SER A 159 -12.85 16.77 22.75
CA SER A 159 -13.57 16.47 24.01
C SER A 159 -13.89 17.71 24.86
N ASP A 160 -14.39 18.78 24.24
CA ASP A 160 -15.27 19.71 24.97
C ASP A 160 -16.64 19.06 25.11
N ASN A 161 -16.78 18.19 26.12
CA ASN A 161 -18.01 17.95 26.89
C ASN A 161 -17.74 16.90 27.98
N SER A 162 -17.39 17.41 29.17
CA SER A 162 -17.72 16.88 30.51
C SER A 162 -18.03 15.36 30.57
N SER A 163 -16.98 14.56 30.67
CA SER A 163 -17.06 13.13 31.00
C SER A 163 -17.19 12.86 32.51
N GLU A 164 -17.14 13.91 33.34
CA GLU A 164 -17.33 13.79 34.80
C GLU A 164 -18.80 13.70 35.23
N ALA A 165 -19.76 14.17 34.41
CA ALA A 165 -21.18 14.17 34.80
C ALA A 165 -21.92 12.82 34.63
N LYS A 166 -21.32 11.80 33.97
CA LYS A 166 -22.01 10.53 33.64
C LYS A 166 -21.67 9.35 34.54
N ARG A 167 -20.84 9.52 35.57
CA ARG A 167 -20.44 8.42 36.48
C ARG A 167 -21.27 8.31 37.77
N GLN A 168 -22.30 9.13 37.97
CA GLN A 168 -23.07 9.13 39.22
C GLN A 168 -24.42 8.40 39.22
N ASN A 169 -24.86 7.79 38.11
CA ASN A 169 -26.18 7.13 38.07
C ASN A 169 -26.12 5.60 37.92
N VAL A 170 -25.25 4.95 38.68
CA VAL A 170 -25.40 3.52 39.00
C VAL A 170 -25.03 3.31 40.47
N GLY A 171 -26.03 3.38 41.33
CA GLY A 171 -26.02 3.09 42.75
C GLY A 171 -27.45 2.95 43.24
#